data_AF-A0A431R0M7-F1
#
_entry.id   AF-A0A431R0M7-F1
#
_cell.length_a   1.000
_cell.length_b   1.000
_cell.length_c   1.000
_cell.angle_alpha   90.00
_cell.angle_beta   90.00
_cell.angle_gamma   90.00
#
_symmetry.space_group_name_H-M   'P 1'
#
loop_
_entity.id
_entity.type
_entity.pdbx_description
1 polymer ?
#
loop_
_entity_poly.entity_id
_entity_poly.type
_entity_poly.pdbx_seq_one_letter_code
_entity_poly.pdbx_strand_id
1 'polypeptide(L)'
;MTRDPSAESRINTEDIRRRKGGVPIVCLTAYTYPVARLLDPHVDLLLVGDSVAMVLHGHATTLGASLEMMIAHGQAVMRGSAKACVVVDMPAGSYEASPEQAAMS
;
A
#
# COMPACT_ATOMS: atom_id res chain seq x y z
N MET A 1 5.35 23.07 -16.55
CA MET A 1 5.73 21.64 -16.57
C MET A 1 4.44 20.83 -16.67
N THR A 2 3.93 20.66 -17.88
CA THR A 2 2.67 19.98 -18.19
C THR A 2 2.99 18.50 -18.45
N ARG A 3 2.46 17.59 -17.63
CA ARG A 3 2.61 16.15 -17.86
C ARG A 3 1.87 15.74 -19.13
N ASP A 4 2.48 14.85 -19.90
CA ASP A 4 1.90 14.21 -21.08
C ASP A 4 0.67 13.35 -20.68
N PRO A 5 -0.53 13.61 -21.24
CA PRO A 5 -1.74 12.86 -20.93
C PRO A 5 -1.74 11.41 -21.44
N SER A 6 -0.76 11.00 -22.27
CA SER A 6 -0.64 9.62 -22.80
C SER A 6 0.11 8.66 -21.88
N ALA A 7 0.81 9.16 -20.87
CA ALA A 7 1.43 8.36 -19.82
C ALA A 7 0.59 8.50 -18.55
N GLU A 8 -0.38 7.61 -18.35
CA GLU A 8 -1.11 7.56 -17.08
C GLU A 8 -0.13 7.27 -15.94
N SER A 9 0.30 8.35 -15.28
CA SER A 9 1.24 8.29 -14.17
C SER A 9 0.53 7.75 -12.93
N ARG A 10 1.27 6.99 -12.11
CA ARG A 10 0.77 6.50 -10.83
C ARG A 10 0.12 7.62 -10.01
N ILE A 11 -1.05 7.32 -9.44
CA ILE A 11 -1.77 8.18 -8.51
C ILE A 11 -0.86 8.49 -7.32
N ASN A 12 -0.75 9.77 -6.99
CA ASN A 12 0.07 10.25 -5.86
C ASN A 12 -0.80 10.89 -4.77
N THR A 13 -0.17 11.26 -3.67
CA THR A 13 -0.86 11.80 -2.48
C THR A 13 -1.59 13.11 -2.75
N GLU A 14 -1.15 13.93 -3.71
CA GLU A 14 -1.83 15.16 -4.10
C GLU A 14 -3.12 14.87 -4.88
N ASP A 15 -3.12 13.88 -5.76
CA ASP A 15 -4.31 13.44 -6.50
C ASP A 15 -5.40 12.96 -5.53
N ILE A 16 -4.98 12.20 -4.51
CA ILE A 16 -5.85 11.73 -3.42
C ILE A 16 -6.39 12.90 -2.60
N ARG A 17 -5.52 13.85 -2.21
CA ARG A 17 -5.90 15.03 -1.42
C ARG A 17 -6.95 15.88 -2.13
N ARG A 18 -6.82 16.07 -3.45
CA ARG A 18 -7.76 16.85 -4.28
C ARG A 18 -9.17 16.28 -4.31
N ARG A 19 -9.35 14.99 -4.06
CA ARG A 19 -10.66 14.33 -4.05
C ARG A 19 -11.39 14.42 -2.70
N LYS A 20 -10.77 15.01 -1.68
CA LYS A 20 -11.40 15.18 -0.36
C LYS A 20 -12.73 15.95 -0.48
N GLY A 21 -13.82 15.33 -0.04
CA GLY A 21 -15.18 15.90 -0.13
C GLY A 21 -15.82 15.81 -1.52
N GLY A 22 -15.13 15.21 -2.50
CA GLY A 22 -15.63 14.98 -3.85
C GLY A 22 -15.84 13.49 -4.14
N VAL A 23 -15.25 13.01 -5.23
CA VAL A 23 -15.40 11.62 -5.71
C VAL A 23 -14.77 10.64 -4.70
N PRO A 24 -15.54 9.67 -4.15
CA PRO A 24 -15.03 8.66 -3.23
C PRO A 24 -13.85 7.88 -3.82
N ILE A 25 -12.90 7.53 -2.96
CA ILE A 25 -11.67 6.80 -3.32
C ILE A 25 -11.91 5.30 -3.15
N VAL A 26 -11.49 4.50 -4.13
CA VAL A 26 -11.54 3.04 -4.06
C VAL A 26 -10.19 2.52 -3.55
N CYS A 27 -10.21 1.85 -2.40
CA CYS A 27 -9.03 1.24 -1.78
C CYS A 27 -9.31 -0.25 -1.53
N LEU A 28 -8.37 -1.11 -1.93
CA LEU A 28 -8.39 -2.53 -1.60
C LEU A 28 -7.03 -2.98 -1.07
N THR A 29 -7.04 -4.02 -0.24
CA THR A 29 -5.80 -4.64 0.19
C THR A 29 -5.19 -5.51 -0.91
N ALA A 30 -3.87 -5.53 -0.99
CA ALA A 30 -3.13 -6.45 -1.84
C ALA A 30 -1.81 -6.83 -1.17
N TYR A 31 -1.40 -8.08 -1.36
CA TYR A 31 -0.20 -8.62 -0.70
C TYR A 31 0.73 -9.34 -1.69
N THR A 32 0.29 -9.59 -2.93
CA THR A 32 1.05 -10.37 -3.91
C THR A 32 1.03 -9.69 -5.28
N TYR A 33 2.07 -9.99 -6.08
CA TYR A 33 2.20 -9.48 -7.45
C TYR A 33 0.96 -9.72 -8.33
N PRO A 34 0.43 -10.96 -8.47
CA PRO A 34 -0.69 -11.20 -9.39
C PRO A 34 -1.98 -10.51 -8.95
N VAL A 35 -2.22 -10.43 -7.63
CA VAL A 35 -3.39 -9.73 -7.09
C VAL A 35 -3.27 -8.22 -7.32
N ALA A 36 -2.11 -7.63 -7.05
CA ALA A 36 -1.87 -6.21 -7.31
C ALA A 36 -2.09 -5.87 -8.79
N ARG A 37 -1.56 -6.69 -9.70
CA ARG A 37 -1.72 -6.49 -11.15
C ARG A 37 -3.18 -6.62 -11.62
N LEU A 38 -3.95 -7.51 -11.00
CA LEU A 38 -5.37 -7.67 -11.30
C LEU A 38 -6.18 -6.45 -10.82
N LEU A 39 -5.86 -5.92 -9.64
CA LEU A 39 -6.62 -4.84 -9.00
C LEU A 39 -6.22 -3.44 -9.48
N ASP A 40 -4.97 -3.24 -9.92
CA ASP A 40 -4.40 -1.95 -10.31
C ASP A 40 -5.28 -1.08 -11.24
N PRO A 41 -5.97 -1.60 -12.28
CA PRO A 41 -6.84 -0.78 -13.13
C PRO A 41 -8.20 -0.44 -12.50
N HIS A 42 -8.52 -0.98 -11.32
CA HIS A 42 -9.84 -0.88 -10.70
C HIS A 42 -9.84 -0.10 -9.37
N VAL A 43 -8.67 0.27 -8.86
CA VAL A 43 -8.54 0.93 -7.56
C VAL A 43 -7.68 2.18 -7.66
N ASP A 44 -7.95 3.12 -6.75
CA ASP A 44 -7.13 4.31 -6.58
C ASP A 44 -5.93 4.04 -5.65
N LEU A 45 -6.14 3.19 -4.64
CA LEU A 45 -5.13 2.75 -3.68
C LEU A 45 -5.06 1.23 -3.57
N LEU A 46 -3.82 0.74 -3.41
CA LEU A 46 -3.51 -0.61 -2.96
C LEU A 46 -2.87 -0.53 -1.58
N LEU A 47 -3.50 -1.15 -0.58
CA LEU A 47 -2.99 -1.21 0.78
C LEU A 47 -2.30 -2.56 1.05
N VAL A 48 -1.00 -2.52 1.34
CA VAL A 48 -0.27 -3.65 1.92
C VAL A 48 -0.39 -3.51 3.43
N GLY A 49 -1.38 -4.18 4.02
CA GLY A 49 -1.67 -4.08 5.45
C GLY A 49 -1.06 -5.21 6.28
N ASP A 50 -0.92 -4.97 7.59
CA ASP A 50 -0.43 -5.95 8.58
C ASP A 50 -1.32 -7.21 8.71
N SER A 51 -2.58 -7.11 8.27
CA SER A 51 -3.51 -8.21 8.01
C SER A 51 -2.92 -9.34 7.15
N VAL A 52 -1.82 -9.10 6.43
CA VAL A 52 -1.05 -10.13 5.74
C VAL A 52 -0.64 -11.30 6.66
N ALA A 53 -0.35 -11.01 7.93
CA ALA A 53 -0.02 -12.03 8.94
C ALA A 53 -1.17 -13.01 9.14
N MET A 54 -2.42 -12.54 9.11
CA MET A 54 -3.60 -13.39 9.26
C MET A 54 -3.95 -14.07 7.93
N VAL A 55 -4.05 -13.28 6.86
CA VAL A 55 -4.63 -13.71 5.58
C VAL A 55 -3.70 -14.65 4.80
N LEU A 56 -2.38 -14.38 4.82
CA LEU A 56 -1.41 -15.20 4.09
C LEU A 56 -0.59 -16.13 4.98
N HIS A 57 -0.33 -15.74 6.23
CA HIS A 57 0.51 -16.51 7.14
C HIS A 57 -0.26 -17.26 8.24
N GLY A 58 -1.59 -17.10 8.31
CA GLY A 58 -2.45 -17.87 9.21
C GLY A 58 -2.30 -17.55 10.69
N HIS A 59 -1.73 -16.39 11.04
CA HIS A 59 -1.65 -15.93 12.42
C HIS A 59 -3.05 -15.63 12.98
N ALA A 60 -3.21 -15.79 14.29
CA ALA A 60 -4.47 -15.47 14.97
C ALA A 60 -4.76 -13.95 15.03
N THR A 61 -3.71 -13.12 14.98
CA THR A 61 -3.80 -11.66 15.06
C THR A 61 -2.75 -11.02 14.13
N THR A 62 -2.83 -9.70 13.93
CA THR A 62 -1.85 -8.96 13.11
C THR A 62 -0.52 -8.69 13.82
N LEU A 63 -0.43 -8.93 15.14
CA LEU A 63 0.78 -8.68 15.94
C LEU A 63 2.01 -9.49 15.49
N GLY A 64 1.80 -10.57 14.75
CA GLY A 64 2.89 -11.35 14.18
C GLY A 64 3.41 -10.83 12.84
N ALA A 65 2.89 -9.72 12.30
CA ALA A 65 3.44 -9.08 11.11
C ALA A 65 4.82 -8.49 11.45
N SER A 66 5.87 -8.91 10.74
CA SER A 66 7.20 -8.32 10.87
C SER A 66 7.43 -7.26 9.81
N LEU A 67 8.39 -6.36 10.06
CA LEU A 67 8.83 -5.38 9.07
C LEU A 67 9.33 -6.04 7.78
N GLU A 68 10.03 -7.17 7.89
CA GLU A 68 10.48 -7.95 6.73
C GLU A 68 9.31 -8.48 5.88
N MET A 69 8.22 -8.92 6.51
CA MET A 69 7.00 -9.30 5.78
C MET A 69 6.43 -8.09 5.03
N MET A 70 6.31 -6.94 5.69
CA MET A 70 5.79 -5.73 5.05
C MET A 70 6.65 -5.28 3.87
N ILE A 71 7.98 -5.33 4.00
CA ILE A 71 8.93 -5.05 2.91
C ILE A 71 8.74 -6.05 1.76
N ALA A 72 8.71 -7.35 2.03
CA ALA A 72 8.61 -8.37 1.00
C ALA A 72 7.28 -8.27 0.22
N HIS A 73 6.17 -8.12 0.92
CA HIS A 73 4.84 -7.95 0.32
C HIS A 73 4.70 -6.59 -0.38
N GLY A 74 5.23 -5.52 0.22
CA GLY A 74 5.32 -4.18 -0.38
C GLY A 74 6.04 -4.21 -1.73
N GLN A 75 7.22 -4.84 -1.78
CA GLN A 75 7.97 -5.02 -3.03
C GLN A 75 7.20 -5.83 -4.08
N ALA A 76 6.49 -6.89 -3.67
CA ALA A 76 5.69 -7.70 -4.58
C ALA A 76 4.54 -6.91 -5.21
N VAL A 77 3.82 -6.13 -4.40
CA VAL A 77 2.72 -5.26 -4.84
C VAL A 77 3.23 -4.12 -5.71
N MET A 78 4.34 -3.49 -5.33
CA MET A 78 4.98 -2.43 -6.11
C MET A 78 5.36 -2.87 -7.53
N ARG A 79 5.81 -4.12 -7.69
CA ARG A 79 6.09 -4.71 -9.01
C ARG A 79 4.82 -4.99 -9.82
N GLY A 80 3.69 -5.25 -9.16
CA GLY A 80 2.41 -5.59 -9.80
C GLY A 80 1.56 -4.38 -10.18
N SER A 81 1.74 -3.25 -9.50
CA SER A 81 1.00 -2.01 -9.73
C SER A 81 1.72 -1.07 -10.69
N ALA A 82 0.98 -0.40 -11.58
CA ALA A 82 1.48 0.67 -12.43
C ALA A 82 0.76 1.99 -12.14
N LYS A 83 -0.55 1.96 -11.83
CA LYS A 83 -1.43 3.13 -11.72
C LYS A 83 -1.84 3.48 -10.29
N ALA A 84 -2.20 2.50 -9.47
CA ALA A 84 -2.70 2.75 -8.13
C ALA A 84 -1.62 3.31 -7.19
N CYS A 85 -2.03 4.14 -6.24
CA CYS A 85 -1.16 4.58 -5.16
C CYS A 85 -0.95 3.40 -4.18
N VAL A 86 0.30 2.97 -4.00
CA VAL A 86 0.61 1.85 -3.09
C VAL A 86 0.96 2.42 -1.71
N VAL A 87 0.26 1.95 -0.69
CA VAL A 87 0.49 2.27 0.72
C VAL A 87 0.90 0.98 1.44
N VAL A 88 1.88 1.08 2.34
CA VAL A 88 2.36 -0.04 3.15
C VAL A 88 2.20 0.35 4.61
N ASP A 89 1.57 -0.52 5.40
CA ASP A 89 1.43 -0.30 6.84
C ASP A 89 2.76 -0.49 7.57
N MET A 90 2.94 0.27 8.64
CA MET A 90 3.98 0.03 9.64
C MET A 90 3.46 -1.03 10.61
N PRO A 91 4.14 -2.17 10.77
CA PRO A 91 3.66 -3.23 11.66
C PRO A 91 3.82 -2.84 13.14
N ALA A 92 3.05 -3.50 14.01
CA ALA A 92 3.14 -3.27 15.45
C ALA A 92 4.58 -3.47 15.98
N GLY A 93 5.00 -2.58 16.88
CA GLY A 93 6.34 -2.53 17.45
C GLY A 93 7.38 -1.77 16.62
N SER A 94 7.05 -1.36 15.38
CA SER A 94 8.01 -0.69 14.50
C SER A 94 8.00 0.84 14.61
N TYR A 95 7.00 1.46 15.23
CA TYR A 95 6.82 2.92 15.16
C TYR A 95 6.45 3.58 16.50
N GLU A 96 6.20 2.80 17.55
CA GLU A 96 5.59 3.28 18.79
C GLU A 96 6.59 3.90 19.78
N ALA A 97 7.88 3.56 19.71
CA ALA A 97 8.83 4.03 20.73
C ALA A 97 9.27 5.48 20.51
N SER A 98 9.45 5.90 19.25
CA SER A 98 9.76 7.31 18.93
C SER A 98 9.54 7.65 17.45
N PRO A 99 9.41 8.95 17.09
CA PRO A 99 9.39 9.38 15.69
C PRO A 99 10.63 8.95 14.90
N GLU A 100 11.80 8.91 15.55
CA GLU A 100 13.06 8.45 14.94
C GLU A 100 13.02 6.96 14.62
N GLN A 101 12.45 6.13 15.52
CA GLN A 101 12.24 4.72 15.23
C GLN A 101 11.33 4.57 14.00
N ALA A 102 10.17 5.24 14.01
CA ALA A 102 9.18 5.18 12.95
C ALA A 102 9.74 5.61 11.57
N ALA A 103 10.68 6.55 11.55
CA ALA A 103 11.32 7.02 10.32
C ALA A 103 12.45 6.10 9.81
N MET A 104 13.03 5.27 10.68
CA MET A 104 14.16 4.39 10.37
C MET A 104 13.76 2.95 10.06
N SER A 105 12.59 2.54 10.54
CA SER A 105 11.94 1.26 10.20
C SER A 105 11.46 1.22 8.75
#